data_AF-A0A317MUV9-F1
#
_entry.id   AF-A0A317MUV9-F1
#
_cell.length_a   1.000
_cell.length_b   1.000
_cell.length_c   1.000
_cell.angle_alpha   90.00
_cell.angle_beta   90.00
_cell.angle_gamma   90.00
#
_symmetry.space_group_name_H-M   'P 1'
#
loop_
_entity.id
_entity.type
_entity.pdbx_description
1 polymer ?
#
loop_
_entity_poly.entity_id
_entity_poly.type
_entity_poly.pdbx_seq_one_letter_code
_entity_poly.pdbx_strand_id
1 'polypeptide(L)'
;MNITELLSTERVVCSHDVASKKRVLDLVSELIAAGGDKLDSRAIFDSLVGRERLGSTGLGNGVALPHGRLGGTEHALGAFIRLAKGVDFDAIDQQPVDLVFALLVPEHFTDEHLKILAYLAEMFSDRVFCERLRATTADAELYTLLTRWTPSDSIMT
;
A
#
# COMPACT_ATOMS: atom_id res chain seq x y z
N MET A 1 -12.38 -8.64 6.11
CA MET A 1 -11.48 -7.58 6.58
C MET A 1 -12.08 -6.25 6.20
N ASN A 2 -11.94 -5.21 7.01
CA ASN A 2 -12.44 -3.89 6.68
C ASN A 2 -11.28 -2.92 6.42
N ILE A 3 -11.16 -2.41 5.19
CA ILE A 3 -10.06 -1.52 4.79
C ILE A 3 -10.09 -0.18 5.54
N THR A 4 -11.25 0.25 6.02
CA THR A 4 -11.34 1.47 6.84
C THR A 4 -10.61 1.36 8.18
N GLU A 5 -10.23 0.16 8.60
CA GLU A 5 -9.39 -0.04 9.80
C GLU A 5 -7.91 0.22 9.51
N LEU A 6 -7.49 0.10 8.24
CA LEU A 6 -6.10 0.32 7.81
C LEU A 6 -5.89 1.75 7.28
N LEU A 7 -6.86 2.28 6.53
CA LEU A 7 -6.74 3.55 5.80
C LEU A 7 -7.58 4.66 6.40
N SER A 8 -7.10 5.89 6.23
CA SER A 8 -7.90 7.11 6.37
C SER A 8 -7.80 7.93 5.08
N THR A 9 -8.71 8.89 4.88
CA THR A 9 -8.74 9.73 3.68
C THR A 9 -7.41 10.47 3.46
N GLU A 10 -6.75 10.91 4.53
CA GLU A 10 -5.49 11.66 4.50
C GLU A 10 -4.28 10.79 4.09
N ARG A 11 -4.43 9.46 4.12
CA ARG A 11 -3.40 8.49 3.76
C ARG A 11 -3.60 7.89 2.37
N VAL A 12 -4.48 8.50 1.56
CA VAL A 12 -4.76 8.11 0.19
C VAL A 12 -4.49 9.29 -0.72
N VAL A 13 -3.51 9.17 -1.63
CA VAL A 13 -3.13 10.29 -2.51
C VAL A 13 -2.89 9.87 -3.95
N CYS A 14 -3.26 10.74 -4.87
CA CYS A 14 -2.83 10.72 -6.26
C CYS A 14 -1.59 11.61 -6.43
N SER A 15 -0.43 11.02 -6.71
CA SER A 15 0.84 11.76 -6.79
C SER A 15 1.38 11.87 -8.22
N HIS A 16 1.90 13.05 -8.56
CA HIS A 16 2.40 13.37 -9.91
C HIS A 16 3.94 13.50 -9.97
N ASP A 17 4.58 13.77 -8.84
CA ASP A 17 6.01 14.17 -8.78
C ASP A 17 6.89 13.14 -8.06
N VAL A 18 6.58 11.84 -8.20
CA VAL A 18 7.34 10.76 -7.58
C VAL A 18 7.97 9.90 -8.67
N ALA A 19 9.31 9.94 -8.74
CA ALA A 19 10.06 9.36 -9.84
C ALA A 19 11.00 8.20 -9.42
N SER A 20 10.95 7.76 -8.16
CA SER A 20 11.79 6.65 -7.69
C SER A 20 11.12 5.83 -6.59
N LYS A 21 11.46 4.53 -6.52
CA LYS A 21 11.11 3.64 -5.40
C LYS A 21 11.40 4.27 -4.04
N LYS A 22 12.59 4.85 -3.85
CA LYS A 22 12.96 5.50 -2.59
C LYS A 22 11.98 6.62 -2.21
N ARG A 23 11.62 7.49 -3.16
CA ARG A 23 10.69 8.59 -2.87
C ARG A 23 9.26 8.10 -2.64
N VAL A 24 8.83 6.99 -3.27
CA VAL A 24 7.56 6.33 -2.93
C VAL A 24 7.57 5.89 -1.47
N LEU A 25 8.61 5.16 -1.04
CA LEU A 25 8.72 4.66 0.34
C LEU A 25 8.77 5.80 1.36
N ASP A 26 9.44 6.90 1.02
CA ASP A 26 9.52 8.11 1.85
C ASP A 26 8.14 8.77 2.00
N LEU A 27 7.40 8.95 0.89
CA LEU A 27 6.08 9.55 0.89
C LEU A 27 5.04 8.72 1.65
N VAL A 28 5.00 7.40 1.49
CA VAL A 28 4.08 6.57 2.30
C VAL A 28 4.41 6.65 3.79
N SER A 29 5.69 6.82 4.14
CA SER A 29 6.12 6.97 5.53
C SER A 29 5.68 8.30 6.12
N GLU A 30 5.79 9.39 5.34
CA GLU A 30 5.26 10.72 5.70
C GLU A 30 3.74 10.67 5.91
N LEU A 31 2.99 10.01 5.01
CA LEU A 31 1.53 9.88 5.11
C LEU A 31 1.09 9.10 6.36
N ILE A 32 1.74 7.97 6.65
CA ILE A 32 1.40 7.17 7.85
C ILE A 32 1.72 7.96 9.13
N ALA A 33 2.87 8.63 9.20
CA ALA A 33 3.25 9.42 10.37
C ALA A 33 2.30 10.60 10.65
N ALA A 34 1.76 11.21 9.59
CA ALA A 34 0.81 12.31 9.71
C ALA A 34 -0.58 11.88 10.26
N GLY A 35 -0.90 10.59 10.24
CA GLY A 35 -2.22 10.04 10.58
C GLY A 35 -2.64 10.08 12.05
N GLY A 36 -1.78 10.56 12.96
CA GLY A 36 -2.15 10.85 14.36
C GLY A 36 -1.51 9.97 15.43
N ASP A 37 -0.85 8.87 15.05
CA ASP A 37 -0.24 7.91 15.99
C ASP A 37 1.12 8.37 16.57
N LYS A 38 1.55 9.61 16.27
CA LYS A 38 2.85 10.18 16.68
C LYS A 38 4.05 9.28 16.33
N LEU A 39 3.94 8.55 15.22
CA LEU A 39 5.01 7.70 14.71
C LEU A 39 6.06 8.55 13.99
N ASP A 40 7.31 8.13 14.08
CA ASP A 40 8.41 8.77 13.35
C ASP A 40 8.42 8.26 11.90
N SER A 41 8.27 9.18 10.93
CA SER A 41 8.32 8.85 9.50
C SER A 41 9.64 8.20 9.11
N ARG A 42 10.75 8.56 9.76
CA ARG A 42 12.05 7.94 9.50
C ARG A 42 12.08 6.48 9.93
N ALA A 43 11.52 6.17 11.10
CA ALA A 43 11.45 4.78 11.59
C ALA A 43 10.55 3.93 10.69
N ILE A 44 9.43 4.48 10.20
CA ILE A 44 8.57 3.83 9.21
C ILE A 44 9.34 3.55 7.91
N PHE A 45 10.02 4.57 7.38
CA PHE A 45 10.83 4.45 6.16
C PHE A 45 11.91 3.38 6.28
N ASP A 46 12.66 3.40 7.39
CA ASP A 46 13.73 2.43 7.65
C ASP A 46 13.18 1.00 7.75
N SER A 47 11.99 0.82 8.33
CA SER A 47 11.30 -0.48 8.37
C SER A 47 10.92 -0.98 6.97
N LEU A 48 10.28 -0.12 6.16
CA LEU A 48 9.88 -0.45 4.79
C LEU A 48 11.09 -0.75 3.90
N VAL A 49 12.13 0.08 3.95
CA VAL A 49 13.38 -0.14 3.19
C VAL A 49 14.09 -1.41 3.66
N GLY A 50 14.11 -1.66 4.97
CA GLY A 50 14.66 -2.88 5.55
C GLY A 50 14.01 -4.13 4.95
N ARG A 51 12.67 -4.13 4.84
CA ARG A 51 11.94 -5.23 4.19
C ARG A 51 12.19 -5.31 2.69
N GLU A 52 12.15 -4.19 1.99
CA GLU A 52 12.33 -4.12 0.53
C GLU A 52 13.71 -4.64 0.08
N ARG A 53 14.75 -4.46 0.91
CA ARG A 53 16.10 -5.01 0.67
C ARG A 53 16.19 -6.54 0.69
N LEU A 54 15.25 -7.22 1.33
CA LEU A 54 15.19 -8.69 1.34
C LEU A 54 14.65 -9.26 0.02
N GLY A 55 14.04 -8.39 -0.80
CA GLY A 55 13.41 -8.74 -2.06
C GLY A 55 12.24 -7.80 -2.32
N SER A 56 12.08 -7.42 -3.59
CA SER A 56 11.06 -6.48 -4.03
C SER A 56 9.67 -6.86 -3.51
N THR A 57 8.91 -5.85 -3.10
CA THR A 57 7.49 -5.99 -2.74
C THR A 57 6.55 -5.68 -3.91
N GLY A 58 7.10 -5.52 -5.12
CA GLY A 58 6.34 -5.43 -6.37
C GLY A 58 5.69 -6.77 -6.74
N LEU A 59 4.36 -6.80 -6.81
CA LEU A 59 3.57 -7.99 -7.16
C LEU A 59 3.51 -8.25 -8.67
N GLY A 60 3.91 -7.25 -9.47
CA GLY A 60 3.67 -7.21 -10.91
C GLY A 60 2.35 -6.52 -11.25
N ASN A 61 2.06 -6.40 -12.56
CA ASN A 61 0.92 -5.66 -13.11
C ASN A 61 0.81 -4.23 -12.56
N GLY A 62 1.95 -3.57 -12.32
CA GLY A 62 2.03 -2.22 -11.81
C GLY A 62 1.66 -2.03 -10.33
N VAL A 63 1.63 -3.10 -9.53
CA VAL A 63 1.29 -3.03 -8.09
C VAL A 63 2.50 -3.33 -7.21
N ALA A 64 2.63 -2.60 -6.09
CA ALA A 64 3.51 -2.97 -4.98
C ALA A 64 2.80 -2.92 -3.62
N LEU A 65 3.21 -3.81 -2.72
CA LEU A 65 2.78 -3.85 -1.31
C LEU A 65 3.96 -3.68 -0.34
N PRO A 66 4.63 -2.51 -0.28
CA PRO A 66 5.66 -2.27 0.72
C PRO A 66 5.13 -2.50 2.13
N HIS A 67 5.81 -3.30 2.94
CA HIS A 67 5.31 -3.59 4.27
C HIS A 67 6.43 -3.69 5.29
N GLY A 68 6.10 -3.47 6.56
CA GLY A 68 7.08 -3.44 7.64
C GLY A 68 6.45 -3.64 9.00
N ARG A 69 7.30 -3.92 9.98
CA ARG A 69 6.93 -3.97 11.39
C ARG A 69 7.40 -2.71 12.09
N LEU A 70 6.61 -2.18 13.02
CA LEU A 70 7.01 -1.02 13.80
C LEU A 70 6.47 -1.12 15.23
N GLY A 71 7.33 -0.87 16.21
CA GLY A 71 6.92 -0.70 17.60
C GLY A 71 6.20 0.63 17.83
N GLY A 72 5.39 0.72 18.89
CA GLY A 72 4.68 1.95 19.25
C GLY A 72 3.35 2.17 18.51
N THR A 73 2.88 1.19 17.74
CA THR A 73 1.50 1.11 17.26
C THR A 73 0.84 -0.18 17.76
N GLU A 74 -0.43 -0.09 18.15
CA GLU A 74 -1.25 -1.24 18.56
C GLU A 74 -2.11 -1.79 17.39
N HIS A 75 -2.16 -1.06 16.28
CA HIS A 75 -3.00 -1.38 15.13
C HIS A 75 -2.19 -1.37 13.83
N ALA A 76 -2.68 -2.12 12.84
CA ALA A 76 -2.14 -2.07 11.50
C ALA A 76 -2.54 -0.76 10.81
N LEU A 77 -1.61 -0.16 10.08
CA LEU A 77 -1.76 1.13 9.43
C LEU A 77 -1.39 1.01 7.95
N GLY A 78 -2.19 1.63 7.09
CA GLY A 78 -1.98 1.65 5.66
C GLY A 78 -1.81 3.07 5.12
N ALA A 79 -1.17 3.16 3.96
CA ALA A 79 -1.25 4.32 3.08
C ALA A 79 -1.30 3.84 1.62
N PHE A 80 -2.06 4.54 0.79
CA PHE A 80 -2.18 4.23 -0.63
C PHE A 80 -1.74 5.42 -1.49
N ILE A 81 -0.95 5.12 -2.51
CA ILE A 81 -0.53 6.09 -3.52
C ILE A 81 -0.86 5.53 -4.89
N ARG A 82 -1.58 6.33 -5.68
CA ARG A 82 -1.66 6.16 -7.13
C ARG A 82 -0.72 7.15 -7.80
N LEU A 83 0.23 6.65 -8.56
CA LEU A 83 1.23 7.44 -9.28
C LEU A 83 0.71 7.77 -10.68
N ALA A 84 0.85 9.02 -11.10
CA ALA A 84 0.50 9.42 -12.47
C ALA A 84 1.42 8.77 -13.51
N LYS A 85 2.67 8.47 -13.12
CA LYS A 85 3.65 7.75 -13.93
C LYS A 85 4.27 6.66 -13.06
N GLY A 86 4.28 5.44 -13.56
CA GLY A 86 4.86 4.32 -12.83
C GLY A 86 6.37 4.49 -12.63
N VAL A 87 6.87 3.96 -11.51
CA VAL A 87 8.29 3.97 -11.14
C VAL A 87 8.87 2.58 -11.26
N ASP A 88 10.16 2.49 -11.58
CA ASP A 88 10.89 1.23 -11.44
C ASP A 88 10.88 0.81 -9.97
N PHE A 89 10.30 -0.37 -9.72
CA PHE A 89 10.16 -0.95 -8.41
C PHE A 89 10.82 -2.33 -8.31
N ASP A 90 11.70 -2.71 -9.25
CA ASP A 90 12.26 -4.06 -9.33
C ASP A 90 11.18 -5.15 -9.25
N ALA A 91 10.01 -4.90 -9.85
CA ALA A 91 8.88 -5.83 -9.81
C ALA A 91 9.24 -7.14 -10.55
N ILE A 92 8.62 -8.25 -10.14
CA ILE A 92 8.95 -9.59 -10.69
C ILE A 92 8.77 -9.68 -12.22
N ASP A 93 7.83 -8.92 -12.77
CA ASP A 93 7.52 -8.86 -14.19
C ASP A 93 8.22 -7.70 -14.92
N GLN A 94 9.10 -6.97 -14.23
CA GLN A 94 9.85 -5.80 -14.73
C GLN A 94 8.95 -4.65 -15.21
N GLN A 95 7.67 -4.64 -14.84
CA GLN A 95 6.78 -3.52 -15.15
C GLN A 95 6.92 -2.40 -14.11
N PRO A 96 6.81 -1.13 -14.54
CA PRO A 96 6.80 -0.02 -13.60
C PRO A 96 5.55 -0.07 -12.71
N VAL A 97 5.72 0.24 -11.43
CA VAL A 97 4.64 0.27 -10.42
C VAL A 97 4.00 1.63 -10.37
N ASP A 98 2.67 1.67 -10.47
CA ASP A 98 1.85 2.88 -10.39
C ASP A 98 0.79 2.84 -9.28
N LEU A 99 0.50 1.67 -8.71
CA LEU A 99 -0.37 1.50 -7.55
C LEU A 99 0.44 0.95 -6.38
N VAL A 100 0.46 1.68 -5.28
CA VAL A 100 1.26 1.32 -4.10
C VAL A 100 0.37 1.35 -2.88
N PHE A 101 0.29 0.23 -2.15
CA PHE A 101 -0.34 0.17 -0.83
C PHE A 101 0.73 -0.22 0.18
N ALA A 102 1.14 0.71 1.02
CA ALA A 102 2.07 0.44 2.11
C ALA A 102 1.33 -0.06 3.35
N LEU A 103 1.90 -1.03 4.07
CA LEU A 103 1.33 -1.63 5.28
C LEU A 103 2.34 -1.67 6.43
N LEU A 104 2.01 -1.05 7.55
CA LEU A 104 2.75 -1.12 8.80
C LEU A 104 1.94 -1.93 9.79
N VAL A 105 2.57 -2.91 10.44
CA VAL A 105 1.92 -3.73 11.47
C VAL A 105 2.68 -3.66 12.80
N PRO A 106 2.00 -3.84 13.94
CA PRO A 106 2.64 -4.01 15.24
C PRO A 106 3.61 -5.20 15.24
N GLU A 107 4.64 -5.14 16.08
CA GLU A 107 5.63 -6.21 16.21
C GLU A 107 5.00 -7.55 16.63
N HIS A 108 3.94 -7.50 17.44
CA HIS A 108 3.25 -8.68 17.97
C HIS A 108 2.32 -9.37 16.96
N PHE A 109 2.02 -8.75 15.81
CA PHE A 109 1.19 -9.37 14.77
C PHE A 109 1.95 -10.50 14.09
N THR A 110 1.52 -11.75 14.19
CA THR A 110 2.16 -12.86 13.48
C THR A 110 1.33 -13.24 12.27
N ASP A 111 0.32 -14.09 12.46
CA ASP A 111 -0.54 -14.59 11.39
C ASP A 111 -1.47 -13.50 10.86
N GLU A 112 -1.82 -12.51 11.69
CA GLU A 112 -2.63 -11.35 11.31
C GLU A 112 -1.97 -10.57 10.17
N HIS A 113 -0.64 -10.40 10.21
CA HIS A 113 0.10 -9.72 9.16
C HIS A 113 -0.07 -10.43 7.81
N LEU A 114 0.09 -11.75 7.79
CA LEU A 114 -0.05 -12.54 6.55
C LEU A 114 -1.49 -12.52 6.03
N LYS A 115 -2.49 -12.54 6.93
CA LYS A 115 -3.91 -12.42 6.54
C LYS A 115 -4.20 -11.08 5.87
N ILE A 116 -3.66 -9.98 6.39
CA ILE A 116 -3.81 -8.65 5.78
C ILE A 116 -3.15 -8.61 4.41
N LEU A 117 -1.90 -9.09 4.30
CA LEU A 117 -1.20 -9.13 3.02
C LEU A 117 -1.92 -9.98 1.98
N ALA A 118 -2.44 -11.15 2.36
CA ALA A 118 -3.21 -12.01 1.46
C ALA A 118 -4.47 -11.31 0.94
N TYR A 119 -5.22 -10.63 1.82
CA TYR A 119 -6.41 -9.87 1.44
C TYR A 119 -6.08 -8.70 0.50
N LEU A 120 -5.00 -7.96 0.76
CA LEU A 120 -4.54 -6.90 -0.14
C LEU A 120 -4.08 -7.46 -1.49
N ALA A 121 -3.34 -8.56 -1.49
CA ALA A 121 -2.91 -9.20 -2.74
C ALA A 121 -4.10 -9.68 -3.58
N GLU A 122 -5.13 -10.24 -2.95
CA GLU A 122 -6.39 -10.60 -3.62
C GLU A 122 -7.08 -9.37 -4.21
N MET A 123 -7.20 -8.29 -3.44
CA MET A 123 -7.76 -7.01 -3.90
C MET A 123 -7.05 -6.48 -5.14
N PHE A 124 -5.72 -6.46 -5.12
CA PHE A 124 -4.93 -5.94 -6.24
C PHE A 124 -4.72 -6.96 -7.38
N SER A 125 -5.21 -8.19 -7.23
CA SER A 125 -5.31 -9.15 -8.33
C SER A 125 -6.53 -8.91 -9.22
N ASP A 126 -7.55 -8.21 -8.70
CA ASP A 126 -8.72 -7.77 -9.47
C ASP A 126 -8.30 -6.68 -10.47
N ARG A 127 -8.19 -7.09 -11.74
CA ARG A 127 -7.79 -6.23 -12.85
C ARG A 127 -8.76 -5.07 -13.07
N VAL A 128 -10.06 -5.32 -12.98
CA VAL A 128 -11.09 -4.30 -13.19
C VAL A 128 -11.01 -3.25 -12.08
N PHE A 129 -10.79 -3.70 -10.84
CA PHE A 129 -10.56 -2.79 -9.72
C PHE A 129 -9.30 -1.95 -9.90
N CYS A 130 -8.18 -2.55 -10.30
CA CYS A 130 -6.93 -1.83 -10.53
C CYS A 130 -7.04 -0.81 -11.68
N GLU A 131 -7.74 -1.15 -12.77
CA GLU A 131 -8.01 -0.21 -13.86
C GLU A 131 -8.85 0.99 -13.40
N ARG A 132 -9.85 0.75 -12.54
CA ARG A 132 -10.65 1.84 -11.94
C ARG A 132 -9.78 2.76 -11.08
N LEU A 133 -8.92 2.20 -10.23
CA LEU A 133 -7.97 3.00 -9.44
C LEU A 133 -7.06 3.85 -10.33
N ARG A 134 -6.57 3.29 -11.44
CA ARG A 134 -5.72 4.03 -12.40
C ARG A 134 -6.44 5.16 -13.11
N ALA A 135 -7.73 5.00 -13.38
CA ALA A 135 -8.55 6.02 -14.02
C ALA A 135 -8.93 7.18 -13.07
N THR A 136 -8.88 6.95 -11.76
CA THR A 136 -9.24 7.95 -10.75
C THR A 136 -8.06 8.86 -10.41
N THR A 137 -8.33 10.17 -10.38
CA THR A 137 -7.33 11.22 -10.08
C THR A 137 -7.63 12.00 -8.79
N ALA A 138 -8.78 11.75 -8.16
CA ALA A 138 -9.19 12.40 -6.93
C ALA A 138 -9.00 11.49 -5.71
N ASP A 139 -8.29 12.00 -4.70
CA ASP A 139 -7.94 11.29 -3.46
C ASP A 139 -9.16 10.69 -2.74
N ALA A 140 -10.24 11.48 -2.62
CA ALA A 140 -11.48 11.06 -1.97
C ALA A 140 -12.19 9.92 -2.74
N GLU A 141 -12.11 9.92 -4.07
CA GLU A 141 -12.67 8.85 -4.90
C GLU A 141 -11.84 7.57 -4.78
N LEU A 142 -10.50 7.68 -4.77
CA LEU A 142 -9.61 6.54 -4.50
C LEU A 142 -9.92 5.90 -3.15
N TYR A 143 -10.06 6.71 -2.10
CA TYR A 143 -10.42 6.21 -0.77
C TYR A 143 -11.77 5.49 -0.79
N THR A 144 -12.76 6.05 -1.48
CA THR A 144 -14.09 5.44 -1.62
C THR A 144 -14.02 4.10 -2.37
N LEU A 145 -13.20 4.00 -3.41
CA LEU A 145 -13.00 2.76 -4.15
C LEU A 145 -12.36 1.67 -3.28
N LEU A 146 -11.26 2.01 -2.59
CA LEU A 146 -10.52 1.09 -1.71
C LEU A 146 -11.39 0.56 -0.57
N THR A 147 -12.17 1.42 0.07
CA THR A 147 -13.00 1.05 1.23
C THR A 147 -14.28 0.30 0.87
N ARG A 148 -14.68 0.34 -0.41
CA ARG A 148 -15.87 -0.38 -0.91
C ARG A 148 -15.54 -1.64 -1.69
N TRP A 149 -14.27 -1.96 -1.90
CA TRP A 149 -13.91 -3.21 -2.55
C TRP A 149 -14.33 -4.39 -1.67
N THR A 150 -14.90 -5.40 -2.31
CA THR A 150 -15.23 -6.69 -1.70
C THR A 150 -14.68 -7.78 -2.60
N PRO A 151 -14.20 -8.90 -2.05
CA PRO A 151 -13.86 -10.07 -2.85
C PRO A 151 -15.01 -10.42 -3.79
N SER A 152 -14.73 -10.63 -5.06
CA SER A 152 -15.74 -11.18 -5.95
C SER A 152 -15.98 -12.64 -5.54
N ASP A 153 -17.23 -13.09 -5.49
CA ASP A 153 -17.61 -14.50 -5.21
C ASP A 153 -17.09 -15.52 -6.26
N SER A 154 -16.21 -15.10 -7.17
CA SER A 154 -15.70 -15.91 -8.29
C SER A 154 -14.44 -16.68 -7.91
N ILE A 155 -14.51 -17.48 -6.85
CA ILE A 155 -13.64 -18.65 -6.67
C ILE A 155 -14.51 -19.84 -6.30
N MET A 156 -15.37 -20.26 -7.23
CA MET A 156 -15.93 -21.61 -7.26
C MET A 156 -16.41 -21.96 -8.67
N THR A 157 -15.50 -22.05 -9.63
CA THR A 157 -15.70 -22.82 -10.88
C THR A 157 -14.40 -23.46 -11.30
#